data_AF-A0A561VIZ2-F1
#
_entry.id   AF-A0A561VIZ2-F1
#
_cell.length_a   1.000
_cell.length_b   1.000
_cell.length_c   1.000
_cell.angle_alpha   90.00
_cell.angle_beta   90.00
_cell.angle_gamma   90.00
#
_symmetry.space_group_name_H-M   'P 1'
#
loop_
_entity.id
_entity.type
_entity.pdbx_description
1 polymer ?
#
loop_
_entity_poly.entity_id
_entity_poly.type
_entity_poly.pdbx_seq_one_letter_code
_entity_poly.pdbx_strand_id
1 'polypeptide(L)'
;MEPDVSFGAWLSLQTGRHDPVGDLARDFLGDDGCGRCLHLAEDAEFMQVQDVAASMAEHRAAQPAFDAFNLACAEWTGRLP
;
A
#
# COMPACT_ATOMS: atom_id res chain seq x y z
N MET A 1 -7.85 9.55 -15.89
CA MET A 1 -7.71 8.19 -16.43
C MET A 1 -7.49 7.32 -15.21
N GLU A 2 -8.46 6.48 -14.87
CA GLU A 2 -8.29 5.56 -13.74
C GLU A 2 -7.35 4.42 -14.20
N PRO A 3 -6.41 3.98 -13.36
CA PRO A 3 -5.49 2.90 -13.71
C PRO A 3 -6.26 1.60 -14.01
N ASP A 4 -5.75 0.80 -14.93
CA ASP A 4 -6.35 -0.48 -15.35
C ASP A 4 -6.30 -1.55 -14.23
N VAL A 5 -5.47 -1.32 -13.21
CA VAL A 5 -5.27 -2.18 -12.04
C VAL A 5 -5.61 -1.44 -10.76
N SER A 6 -6.14 -2.14 -9.75
CA SER A 6 -6.41 -1.55 -8.43
C SER A 6 -5.12 -1.04 -7.77
N PHE A 7 -5.27 -0.13 -6.80
CA PHE A 7 -4.12 0.37 -6.04
C PHE A 7 -3.43 -0.75 -5.26
N GLY A 8 -4.20 -1.61 -4.59
CA GLY A 8 -3.65 -2.74 -3.84
C GLY A 8 -2.94 -3.75 -4.73
N ALA A 9 -3.46 -4.04 -5.93
CA ALA A 9 -2.78 -4.90 -6.91
C ALA A 9 -1.45 -4.29 -7.35
N TRP A 10 -1.42 -2.99 -7.65
CA TRP A 10 -0.19 -2.29 -8.01
C TRP A 10 0.81 -2.25 -6.85
N LEU A 11 0.34 -1.96 -5.62
CA LEU A 11 1.17 -1.84 -4.42
C LEU A 11 1.81 -3.19 -4.07
N SER A 12 1.09 -4.30 -4.25
CA SER A 12 1.60 -5.66 -4.02
C SER A 12 2.80 -6.02 -4.88
N LEU A 13 2.98 -5.35 -6.03
CA LEU A 13 4.13 -5.55 -6.92
C LEU A 13 5.38 -4.74 -6.50
N GLN A 14 5.26 -3.85 -5.50
CA GLN A 14 6.33 -2.92 -5.11
C GLN A 14 7.28 -3.47 -4.04
N THR A 15 7.07 -4.70 -3.55
CA THR A 15 7.83 -5.31 -2.43
C THR A 15 9.34 -5.40 -2.66
N GLY A 16 9.79 -5.45 -3.92
CA GLY A 16 11.22 -5.50 -4.27
C GLY A 16 11.97 -4.16 -4.14
N ARG A 17 11.28 -3.07 -3.77
CA ARG A 17 11.88 -1.74 -3.66
C ARG A 17 12.56 -1.53 -2.30
N HIS A 18 13.67 -0.78 -2.33
CA HIS A 18 14.45 -0.38 -1.16
C HIS A 18 14.18 1.08 -0.75
N ASP A 19 12.94 1.52 -0.93
CA ASP A 19 12.47 2.87 -0.64
C ASP A 19 11.16 2.80 0.17
N PRO A 20 10.63 3.94 0.69
CA PRO A 20 9.46 3.93 1.56
C PRO A 20 8.20 3.29 0.95
N VAL A 21 8.04 3.29 -0.38
CA VAL A 21 6.91 2.60 -1.05
C VAL A 21 7.10 1.08 -0.98
N GLY A 22 8.34 0.61 -1.08
CA GLY A 22 8.67 -0.81 -0.90
C GLY A 22 8.50 -1.29 0.54
N ASP A 23 8.88 -0.45 1.52
CA ASP A 23 8.61 -0.71 2.94
C ASP A 23 7.09 -0.81 3.19
N LEU A 24 6.32 0.16 2.70
CA LEU A 24 4.85 0.15 2.80
C LEU A 24 4.23 -1.09 2.15
N ALA A 25 4.72 -1.52 0.98
CA ALA A 25 4.21 -2.69 0.28
C ALA A 25 4.44 -4.00 1.05
N ARG A 26 5.60 -4.14 1.72
CA ARG A 26 5.90 -5.28 2.60
C ARG A 26 5.03 -5.28 3.85
N ASP A 27 4.89 -4.11 4.49
CA ASP A 27 3.99 -3.93 5.63
C ASP A 27 2.54 -4.27 5.26
N PHE A 28 2.09 -3.80 4.08
CA PHE A 28 0.74 -4.02 3.56
C PHE A 28 0.42 -5.50 3.33
N LEU A 29 1.37 -6.28 2.80
CA LEU A 29 1.23 -7.72 2.60
C LEU A 29 1.51 -8.54 3.87
N GLY A 30 1.89 -7.90 4.97
CA GLY A 30 2.20 -8.57 6.23
C GLY A 30 3.52 -9.34 6.23
N ASP A 31 4.44 -9.00 5.33
CA ASP A 31 5.74 -9.68 5.17
C ASP A 31 6.74 -9.33 6.32
N ASP A 32 6.42 -8.33 7.15
CA ASP A 32 7.17 -7.96 8.35
C ASP A 32 6.93 -8.90 9.57
N GLY A 33 6.23 -10.03 9.37
CA GLY A 33 6.14 -11.11 10.35
C GLY A 33 5.26 -10.82 11.58
N CYS A 34 4.48 -9.73 11.57
CA CYS A 34 3.61 -9.36 12.70
C CYS A 34 2.34 -10.23 12.82
N GLY A 35 2.01 -10.99 11.77
CA GLY A 35 0.87 -11.93 11.73
C GLY A 35 -0.53 -11.29 11.85
N ARG A 36 -0.63 -9.98 12.07
CA ARG A 36 -1.91 -9.27 12.20
C ARG A 36 -2.52 -8.84 10.88
N CYS A 37 -1.74 -8.80 9.80
CA CYS A 37 -2.16 -8.32 8.48
C CYS A 37 -2.40 -9.43 7.45
N LEU A 38 -2.38 -10.71 7.86
CA LEU A 38 -2.52 -11.87 6.96
C LEU A 38 -3.78 -11.83 6.08
N HIS A 39 -4.88 -11.25 6.57
CA HIS A 39 -6.13 -11.14 5.81
C HIS A 39 -6.05 -10.09 4.68
N LEU A 40 -5.15 -9.10 4.78
CA LEU A 40 -5.01 -8.05 3.75
C LEU A 40 -4.34 -8.59 2.49
N ALA A 41 -3.47 -9.59 2.62
CA ALA A 41 -2.79 -10.20 1.48
C ALA A 41 -3.75 -10.94 0.53
N GLU A 42 -4.84 -11.52 1.05
CA GLU A 42 -5.84 -12.23 0.24
C GLU A 42 -6.73 -11.27 -0.54
N ASP A 43 -7.07 -10.11 0.04
CA ASP A 43 -7.93 -9.10 -0.61
C ASP A 43 -7.13 -8.02 -1.36
N ALA A 44 -5.80 -8.03 -1.25
CA ALA A 44 -4.90 -6.98 -1.75
C ALA A 44 -5.15 -6.63 -3.23
N GLU A 45 -5.43 -7.62 -4.08
CA GLU A 45 -5.66 -7.39 -5.51
C GLU A 45 -6.93 -6.59 -5.83
N PHE A 46 -7.87 -6.51 -4.89
CA PHE A 46 -9.15 -5.80 -5.06
C PHE A 46 -9.20 -4.44 -4.35
N MET A 47 -8.29 -4.20 -3.40
CA MET A 47 -8.29 -3.00 -2.57
C MET A 47 -8.04 -1.72 -3.38
N GLN A 48 -8.94 -0.75 -3.24
CA GLN A 48 -8.78 0.59 -3.76
C GLN A 48 -7.97 1.46 -2.79
N VAL A 49 -7.59 2.65 -3.24
CA VAL A 49 -6.87 3.64 -2.42
C VAL A 49 -7.57 3.89 -1.07
N GLN A 50 -8.89 4.01 -1.08
CA GLN A 50 -9.67 4.24 0.13
C GLN A 50 -9.62 3.08 1.13
N ASP A 51 -9.53 1.84 0.65
CA ASP A 51 -9.51 0.64 1.49
C ASP A 51 -8.14 0.54 2.21
N VAL A 52 -7.06 0.83 1.48
CA VAL A 52 -5.71 0.88 2.06
C VAL A 52 -5.60 2.04 3.05
N ALA A 53 -6.12 3.22 2.73
CA ALA A 53 -6.14 4.35 3.65
C ALA A 53 -6.93 4.06 4.94
N ALA A 54 -8.09 3.38 4.82
CA ALA A 54 -8.90 2.98 5.96
C ALA A 54 -8.16 1.98 6.85
N SER A 55 -7.49 0.98 6.25
CA SER A 55 -6.66 0.03 6.98
C SER A 55 -5.54 0.73 7.77
N MET A 56 -4.81 1.66 7.14
CA MET A 56 -3.76 2.44 7.81
C MET A 56 -4.29 3.26 9.00
N ALA A 57 -5.47 3.85 8.87
CA ALA A 57 -6.11 4.59 9.95
C ALA A 57 -6.54 3.67 11.11
N GLU A 58 -7.12 2.51 10.80
CA GLU A 58 -7.55 1.51 11.80
C GLU A 58 -6.37 0.99 12.62
N HIS A 59 -5.25 0.69 11.94
CA HIS A 59 -4.03 0.21 12.59
C HIS A 59 -3.17 1.31 13.23
N ARG A 60 -3.63 2.58 13.20
CA ARG A 60 -2.89 3.75 13.70
C ARG A 60 -1.46 3.81 13.14
N ALA A 61 -1.35 3.68 11.82
CA ALA A 61 -0.08 3.78 11.12
C ALA A 61 0.67 5.07 11.51
N ALA A 62 1.99 4.99 11.59
CA ALA A 62 2.81 6.15 11.89
C ALA A 62 2.81 7.16 10.73
N GLN A 63 3.11 8.43 11.01
CA GLN A 63 3.18 9.48 9.98
C GLN A 63 4.05 9.10 8.76
N PRO A 64 5.24 8.47 8.91
CA PRO A 64 6.04 8.05 7.76
C PRO A 64 5.33 7.06 6.83
N ALA A 65 4.44 6.21 7.35
CA ALA A 65 3.66 5.29 6.53
C ALA A 65 2.63 6.06 5.68
N PHE A 66 1.98 7.08 6.25
CA PHE A 66 1.09 7.96 5.49
C PHE A 66 1.84 8.75 4.41
N ASP A 67 3.07 9.18 4.68
CA ASP A 67 3.91 9.86 3.69
C ASP A 67 4.26 8.91 2.53
N ALA A 68 4.64 7.67 2.84
CA ALA A 68 4.88 6.61 1.85
C ALA A 68 3.62 6.28 1.04
N PHE A 69 2.44 6.25 1.68
CA PHE A 69 1.17 6.01 1.02
C PHE A 69 0.78 7.13 0.04
N ASN A 70 0.98 8.39 0.43
CA ASN A 70 0.76 9.53 -0.45
C ASN A 70 1.69 9.49 -1.66
N LEU A 71 2.96 9.12 -1.46
CA LEU A 71 3.92 8.91 -2.54
C LEU A 71 3.48 7.77 -3.47
N ALA A 72 3.10 6.62 -2.91
CA ALA A 72 2.59 5.48 -3.65
C ALA A 72 1.35 5.84 -4.50
N CYS A 73 0.43 6.64 -3.96
CA CYS A 73 -0.75 7.13 -4.68
C CYS A 73 -0.37 8.07 -5.84
N ALA A 74 0.60 8.96 -5.63
CA ALA A 74 1.11 9.86 -6.66
C ALA A 74 1.75 9.06 -7.82
N GLU A 75 2.58 8.06 -7.50
CA GLU A 75 3.21 7.17 -8.48
C GLU A 75 2.18 6.35 -9.25
N TRP A 76 1.23 5.71 -8.55
CA TRP A 76 0.20 4.86 -9.17
C TRP A 76 -0.72 5.64 -10.12
N THR A 77 -1.09 6.88 -9.77
CA THR A 77 -1.93 7.73 -10.63
C THR A 77 -1.16 8.38 -11.79
N GLY A 78 0.16 8.14 -11.90
CA GLY A 78 1.03 8.79 -12.87
C GLY A 78 1.17 10.30 -12.64
N ARG A 79 0.75 10.79 -11.46
CA ARG A 79 0.92 12.19 -11.03
C ARG A 79 2.22 12.29 -10.24
N LEU A 80 3.34 12.10 -10.92
CA LEU A 80 4.61 12.60 -10.39
C LEU A 80 4.60 14.14 -10.48
N PRO A 81 5.06 14.87 -9.46
CA PRO A 81 5.41 16.29 -9.63
C PRO A 81 6.55 16.48 -10.64
#